data_AF-A0A7S7UTF2-F1
#
_entry.id   AF-A0A7S7UTF2-F1
#
_cell.length_a   1.000
_cell.length_b   1.000
_cell.length_c   1.000
_cell.angle_alpha   90.00
_cell.angle_beta   90.00
_cell.angle_gamma   90.00
#
_symmetry.space_group_name_H-M   'P 1'
#
loop_
_entity.id
_entity.type
_entity.pdbx_description
1 polymer ?
#
loop_
_entity_poly.entity_id
_entity_poly.type
_entity_poly.pdbx_seq_one_letter_code
_entity_poly.pdbx_strand_id
1 'polypeptide(L)'
;MECPFCAETIKDEAIACKHCSRDLRFVRPTLLEIEDIVAELDRLRRDLDRVNVRLERYRNPLRYFATHAVLYVVVPAVLLTIAHVLVTITFDLSPIPLRIASIVIPLLFGFAAYPLHRVSTLGAFVLALLLASVSIQAMLTVTGFHDGVPILPTVWVEWREVFEYGASILLAFVSGNILGLVVFQVLPRVLGQGGKPNAFAFRMARLLGQHVGEEQLRRRARLIQDLMQTVGPLAGVAATAVGSIYAGLKGLLG
;
A
#
# COMPACT_ATOMS: atom_id res chain seq x y z
N MET A 1 27.25 -21.12 -12.66
CA MET A 1 27.84 -19.81 -13.00
C MET A 1 28.15 -19.75 -14.50
N GLU A 2 28.30 -18.57 -15.09
CA GLU A 2 28.70 -18.40 -16.49
C GLU A 2 30.23 -18.29 -16.60
N CYS A 3 30.81 -18.87 -17.65
CA CYS A 3 32.25 -18.76 -17.89
C CYS A 3 32.63 -17.33 -18.29
N PRO A 4 33.55 -16.65 -17.59
CA PRO A 4 33.91 -15.26 -17.88
C PRO A 4 34.59 -15.05 -19.23
N PHE A 5 35.04 -16.14 -19.87
CA PHE A 5 35.75 -16.08 -21.15
C PHE A 5 34.86 -16.38 -22.37
N CYS A 6 33.84 -17.23 -22.22
CA CYS A 6 33.02 -17.70 -23.33
C CYS A 6 31.51 -17.70 -23.06
N ALA A 7 31.06 -17.16 -21.92
CA ALA A 7 29.67 -17.05 -21.49
C ALA A 7 28.87 -18.38 -21.39
N GLU A 8 29.52 -19.53 -21.54
CA GLU A 8 28.88 -20.84 -21.40
C GLU A 8 28.48 -21.12 -19.95
N THR A 9 27.32 -21.74 -19.73
CA THR A 9 26.87 -22.15 -18.39
C THR A 9 27.70 -23.33 -17.89
N ILE A 10 28.38 -23.16 -16.76
CA ILE A 10 29.24 -24.17 -16.14
C ILE A 10 28.81 -24.50 -14.71
N LYS A 11 29.23 -25.68 -14.23
CA LYS A 11 29.05 -26.10 -12.83
C LYS A 11 29.88 -25.20 -11.90
N ASP A 12 29.34 -24.88 -10.73
CA ASP A 12 29.99 -23.96 -9.78
C ASP A 12 31.29 -24.50 -9.18
N GLU A 13 31.50 -25.81 -9.24
CA GLU A 13 32.70 -26.52 -8.75
C GLU A 13 33.73 -26.76 -9.88
N ALA A 14 33.46 -26.31 -11.12
CA ALA A 14 34.32 -26.57 -12.26
C ALA A 14 35.65 -25.82 -12.15
N ILE A 15 36.76 -26.56 -12.24
CA ILE A 15 38.11 -26.02 -12.18
C ILE A 15 38.55 -25.47 -13.56
N ALA A 16 37.96 -25.97 -14.64
CA ALA A 16 38.17 -25.50 -16.01
C ALA A 16 36.86 -25.55 -16.81
N CYS A 17 36.73 -24.68 -17.81
CA CYS A 17 35.55 -24.66 -18.68
C CYS A 17 35.59 -25.83 -19.69
N LYS A 18 34.48 -26.58 -19.83
CA LYS A 18 34.38 -27.67 -20.83
C LYS A 18 34.40 -27.17 -22.27
N HIS A 19 33.95 -25.93 -22.53
CA HIS A 19 33.80 -25.38 -23.87
C HIS A 19 35.08 -24.69 -24.36
N CYS A 20 35.62 -23.73 -23.59
CA CYS A 20 36.82 -22.97 -23.98
C CYS A 20 38.12 -23.46 -23.33
N SER A 21 38.09 -24.57 -22.58
CA SER A 21 39.23 -25.22 -21.91
C SER A 21 40.09 -24.32 -20.99
N ARG A 22 39.62 -23.11 -20.67
CA ARG A 22 40.35 -22.15 -19.85
C ARG A 22 40.27 -22.49 -18.37
N ASP A 23 41.39 -22.32 -17.66
CA ASP A 23 41.50 -22.55 -16.22
C ASP A 23 40.78 -21.45 -15.43
N LEU A 24 39.96 -21.86 -14.47
CA LEU A 24 39.13 -20.98 -13.64
C LEU A 24 39.65 -20.87 -12.20
N ARG A 25 40.70 -21.61 -11.82
CA ARG A 25 41.24 -21.63 -10.44
C ARG A 25 41.54 -20.24 -9.87
N PHE A 26 42.09 -19.35 -10.69
CA PHE A 26 42.48 -18.01 -10.29
C PHE A 26 41.36 -16.98 -10.42
N VAL A 27 40.48 -17.16 -11.41
CA VAL A 27 39.41 -16.19 -11.72
C VAL A 27 38.17 -16.41 -10.86
N ARG A 28 37.91 -17.65 -10.44
CA ARG A 28 36.78 -17.97 -9.55
C ARG A 28 36.83 -17.27 -8.18
N PRO A 29 37.93 -17.34 -7.40
CA PRO A 29 37.96 -16.68 -6.09
C PRO A 29 37.80 -15.16 -6.23
N THR A 30 38.39 -14.55 -7.26
CA THR A 30 38.28 -13.11 -7.51
C THR A 30 36.88 -12.70 -7.93
N LEU A 31 36.19 -13.49 -8.76
CA LEU A 31 34.78 -13.23 -9.11
C LEU A 31 33.85 -13.32 -7.89
N LEU A 32 34.04 -14.34 -7.03
CA LEU A 32 33.26 -14.48 -5.81
C LEU A 32 33.49 -13.32 -4.84
N GLU A 33 34.74 -12.84 -4.72
CA GLU A 33 35.08 -11.68 -3.91
C GLU A 33 34.46 -10.39 -4.47
N ILE A 34 34.49 -10.20 -5.79
CA ILE A 34 33.80 -9.08 -6.45
C ILE A 34 32.29 -9.14 -6.20
N GLU A 35 31.66 -10.30 -6.34
CA GLU A 35 30.23 -10.48 -6.08
C GLU A 35 29.86 -10.14 -4.63
N ASP A 36 30.70 -10.55 -3.67
CA ASP A 36 30.49 -10.23 -2.25
C ASP A 36 30.66 -8.74 -1.96
N ILE A 37 31.71 -8.10 -2.50
CA ILE A 37 31.94 -6.65 -2.38
C ILE A 37 30.77 -5.87 -2.99
N VAL A 38 30.25 -6.28 -4.16
CA VAL A 38 29.08 -5.66 -4.79
C VAL A 38 27.85 -5.82 -3.91
N ALA A 39 27.63 -7.01 -3.34
CA ALA A 39 26.53 -7.26 -2.43
C ALA A 39 26.63 -6.41 -1.15
N GLU A 40 27.84 -6.17 -0.64
CA GLU A 40 28.09 -5.30 0.50
C GLU A 40 27.86 -3.82 0.18
N LEU A 41 28.34 -3.34 -0.97
CA LEU A 41 28.07 -1.98 -1.46
C LEU A 41 26.56 -1.72 -1.58
N ASP A 42 25.80 -2.67 -2.10
CA ASP A 42 24.35 -2.56 -2.19
C ASP A 42 23.66 -2.50 -0.81
N ARG A 43 24.20 -3.22 0.20
CA ARG A 43 23.71 -3.12 1.58
C ARG A 43 24.00 -1.75 2.18
N LEU A 44 25.24 -1.27 2.06
CA LEU A 44 25.67 0.04 2.54
C LEU A 44 24.85 1.17 1.91
N ARG A 45 24.60 1.09 0.61
CA ARG A 45 23.77 2.07 -0.11
C ARG A 45 22.35 2.10 0.42
N ARG A 46 21.74 0.92 0.65
CA ARG A 46 20.40 0.81 1.24
C ARG A 46 20.34 1.36 2.67
N ASP A 47 21.38 1.16 3.47
CA ASP A 47 21.45 1.71 4.83
C ASP A 47 21.66 3.22 4.81
N LEU A 48 22.47 3.74 3.89
CA LEU A 48 22.66 5.17 3.70
C LEU A 48 21.34 5.84 3.27
N ASP A 49 20.60 5.26 2.33
CA ASP A 49 19.27 5.74 1.94
C ASP A 49 18.30 5.75 3.14
N ARG A 50 18.32 4.70 3.96
CA ARG A 50 17.51 4.63 5.20
C ARG A 50 17.85 5.76 6.17
N VAL A 51 19.14 6.02 6.38
CA VAL A 51 19.60 7.09 7.27
C VAL A 51 19.25 8.46 6.68
N ASN A 52 19.43 8.66 5.38
CA ASN A 52 19.18 9.93 4.71
C ASN A 52 17.69 10.32 4.78
N VAL A 53 16.78 9.38 4.55
CA VAL A 53 15.33 9.57 4.74
C VAL A 53 15.00 9.92 6.20
N ARG A 54 15.70 9.32 7.16
CA ARG A 54 15.53 9.64 8.59
C ARG A 54 16.06 11.04 8.91
N LEU A 55 17.19 11.42 8.31
CA LEU A 55 17.84 12.71 8.49
C LEU A 55 17.02 13.85 7.88
N GLU A 56 16.43 13.67 6.70
CA GLU A 56 15.50 14.64 6.09
C GLU A 56 14.31 14.94 7.00
N ARG A 57 13.77 13.90 7.65
CA ARG A 57 12.67 14.04 8.61
C ARG A 57 13.07 14.90 9.82
N TYR A 58 14.32 14.80 10.27
CA TYR A 58 14.86 15.61 11.36
C TYR A 58 15.27 17.02 10.93
N ARG A 59 15.78 17.18 9.70
CA ARG A 59 16.34 18.45 9.23
C ARG A 59 15.26 19.46 8.84
N ASN A 60 14.12 19.00 8.31
CA ASN A 60 13.01 19.87 7.91
C ASN A 60 11.63 19.29 8.26
N PRO A 61 11.32 19.08 9.57
CA PRO A 61 10.06 18.48 9.98
C PRO A 61 8.85 19.30 9.50
N LEU A 62 8.92 20.62 9.60
CA LEU A 62 7.85 21.53 9.17
C LEU A 62 7.55 21.43 7.67
N ARG A 63 8.57 21.44 6.80
CA ARG A 63 8.34 21.32 5.35
C ARG A 63 7.79 19.95 4.96
N TYR A 64 8.25 18.88 5.61
CA TYR A 64 7.75 17.53 5.39
C TYR A 64 6.26 17.43 5.77
N PHE A 65 5.87 17.86 6.98
CA PHE A 65 4.46 17.84 7.37
C PHE A 65 3.61 18.78 6.51
N ALA A 66 4.13 19.96 6.15
CA ALA A 66 3.43 20.92 5.30
C ALA A 66 3.17 20.37 3.89
N THR A 67 4.16 19.75 3.23
CA THR A 67 3.94 19.19 1.87
C THR A 67 2.93 18.07 1.87
N HIS A 68 2.94 17.21 2.90
CA HIS A 68 1.96 16.11 3.02
C HIS A 68 0.56 16.65 3.34
N ALA A 69 0.44 17.66 4.21
CA ALA A 69 -0.82 18.32 4.48
C ALA A 69 -1.36 19.00 3.21
N VAL A 70 -0.53 19.74 2.47
CA VAL A 70 -0.96 20.38 1.22
C VAL A 70 -1.45 19.33 0.20
N LEU A 71 -0.68 18.27 -0.03
CA LEU A 71 -1.00 17.28 -1.06
C LEU A 71 -2.22 16.42 -0.74
N TYR A 72 -2.38 16.00 0.53
CA TYR A 72 -3.42 15.05 0.93
C TYR A 72 -4.61 15.65 1.66
N VAL A 73 -4.54 16.92 2.08
CA VAL A 73 -5.64 17.64 2.74
C VAL A 73 -6.12 18.76 1.82
N VAL A 74 -5.24 19.71 1.47
CA VAL A 74 -5.66 20.92 0.76
C VAL A 74 -6.13 20.60 -0.66
N VAL A 75 -5.34 19.85 -1.44
CA VAL A 75 -5.71 19.51 -2.83
C VAL A 75 -7.05 18.77 -2.93
N PRO A 76 -7.29 17.65 -2.21
CA PRO A 76 -8.58 16.98 -2.26
C PRO A 76 -9.72 17.81 -1.65
N ALA A 77 -9.48 18.64 -0.62
CA ALA A 77 -10.51 19.54 -0.09
C ALA A 77 -10.94 20.59 -1.12
N VAL A 78 -9.97 21.17 -1.86
CA VAL A 78 -10.28 22.11 -2.95
C VAL A 78 -11.07 21.40 -4.06
N LEU A 79 -10.66 20.18 -4.45
CA LEU A 79 -11.37 19.41 -5.47
C LEU A 79 -12.82 19.10 -5.05
N LEU A 80 -13.04 18.71 -3.80
CA LEU A 80 -14.36 18.48 -3.24
C LEU A 80 -15.19 19.77 -3.18
N THR A 81 -14.57 20.90 -2.82
CA THR A 81 -15.25 22.21 -2.79
C THR A 81 -15.66 22.64 -4.20
N ILE A 82 -14.79 22.45 -5.19
CA ILE A 82 -15.09 22.71 -6.60
C ILE A 82 -16.25 21.81 -7.05
N ALA A 83 -16.22 20.52 -6.72
CA ALA A 83 -17.31 19.60 -7.03
C ALA A 83 -18.64 20.04 -6.39
N HIS A 84 -18.60 20.52 -5.14
CA HIS A 84 -19.77 21.09 -4.46
C HIS A 84 -20.35 22.27 -5.22
N VAL A 85 -19.54 23.31 -5.46
CA VAL A 85 -19.96 24.49 -6.23
C VAL A 85 -20.52 24.09 -7.61
N LEU A 86 -19.84 23.16 -8.28
CA LEU A 86 -20.21 22.78 -9.62
C LEU A 86 -21.59 22.09 -9.64
N VAL A 87 -21.80 21.14 -8.73
CA VAL A 87 -23.02 20.32 -8.66
C VAL A 87 -24.20 21.13 -8.13
N THR A 88 -24.02 21.90 -7.05
CA THR A 88 -25.12 22.59 -6.37
C THR A 88 -25.39 23.98 -6.92
N ILE A 89 -24.35 24.79 -7.16
CA ILE A 89 -24.52 26.20 -7.56
C ILE A 89 -24.66 26.33 -9.08
N THR A 90 -23.79 25.69 -9.87
CA THR A 90 -23.85 25.87 -11.34
C THR A 90 -24.79 24.93 -12.07
N PHE A 91 -24.92 23.67 -11.63
CA PHE A 91 -25.76 22.69 -12.32
C PHE A 91 -27.10 22.41 -11.63
N ASP A 92 -27.30 22.90 -10.40
CA ASP A 92 -28.51 22.68 -9.58
C ASP A 92 -29.00 21.23 -9.61
N LEU A 93 -28.05 20.29 -9.50
CA LEU A 93 -28.33 18.86 -9.55
C LEU A 93 -28.69 18.33 -8.16
N SER A 94 -29.39 17.19 -8.14
CA SER A 94 -29.59 16.41 -6.92
C SER A 94 -28.26 16.13 -6.20
N PRO A 95 -28.23 15.95 -4.87
CA PRO A 95 -26.99 15.76 -4.09
C PRO A 95 -26.30 14.39 -4.29
N ILE A 96 -26.86 13.49 -5.13
CA ILE A 96 -26.32 12.15 -5.37
C ILE A 96 -24.91 12.17 -5.99
N PRO A 97 -24.61 12.97 -7.04
CA PRO A 97 -23.26 13.05 -7.61
C PRO A 97 -22.23 13.55 -6.61
N LEU A 98 -22.63 14.42 -5.67
CA LEU A 98 -21.76 14.94 -4.64
C LEU A 98 -21.34 13.85 -3.65
N ARG A 99 -22.26 12.94 -3.29
CA ARG A 99 -21.96 11.77 -2.45
C ARG A 99 -21.01 10.78 -3.13
N ILE A 100 -21.11 10.61 -4.44
CA ILE A 100 -20.15 9.78 -5.19
C ILE A 100 -18.77 10.45 -5.20
N ALA A 101 -18.71 11.77 -5.46
CA ALA A 101 -17.47 12.53 -5.44
C ALA A 101 -16.78 12.49 -4.08
N SER A 102 -17.53 12.58 -2.97
CA SER A 102 -17.01 12.52 -1.60
C SER A 102 -16.48 11.14 -1.19
N ILE A 103 -16.77 10.09 -1.95
CA ILE A 103 -16.18 8.76 -1.76
C ILE A 103 -14.99 8.57 -2.70
N VAL A 104 -15.17 8.85 -3.99
CA VAL A 104 -14.17 8.55 -5.03
C VAL A 104 -12.91 9.41 -4.84
N ILE A 105 -13.06 10.71 -4.58
CA ILE A 105 -11.90 11.61 -4.46
C ILE A 105 -11.04 11.21 -3.24
N PRO A 106 -11.57 11.13 -2.00
CA PRO A 106 -10.74 10.76 -0.85
C PRO A 106 -10.14 9.35 -0.96
N LEU A 107 -10.86 8.40 -1.56
CA LEU A 107 -10.37 7.04 -1.80
C LEU A 107 -9.11 7.04 -2.69
N LEU A 108 -9.12 7.77 -3.80
CA LEU A 108 -7.98 7.85 -4.72
C LEU A 108 -6.75 8.49 -4.05
N PHE A 109 -6.96 9.58 -3.31
CA PHE A 109 -5.87 10.23 -2.58
C PHE A 109 -5.35 9.36 -1.42
N GLY A 110 -6.23 8.65 -0.71
CA GLY A 110 -5.85 7.68 0.31
C GLY A 110 -5.02 6.52 -0.26
N PHE A 111 -5.42 5.98 -1.42
CA PHE A 111 -4.70 4.93 -2.15
C PHE A 111 -3.31 5.39 -2.60
N ALA A 112 -3.20 6.60 -3.14
CA ALA A 112 -1.92 7.17 -3.57
C ALA A 112 -0.99 7.53 -2.40
N ALA A 113 -1.53 7.81 -1.20
CA ALA A 113 -0.73 8.18 -0.02
C ALA A 113 0.19 7.06 0.46
N TYR A 114 -0.19 5.80 0.27
CA TYR A 114 0.61 4.66 0.73
C TYR A 114 1.92 4.45 -0.08
N PRO A 115 1.90 4.27 -1.41
CA PRO A 115 3.11 4.00 -2.18
C PRO A 115 4.08 5.18 -2.23
N LEU A 116 3.58 6.42 -2.22
CA LEU A 116 4.42 7.62 -2.39
C LEU A 116 5.15 8.03 -1.10
N HIS A 117 4.49 7.94 0.06
CA HIS A 117 5.06 8.48 1.30
C HIS A 117 5.02 7.52 2.50
N ARG A 118 4.57 6.26 2.30
CA ARG A 118 4.46 5.22 3.34
C ARG A 118 3.85 5.74 4.64
N VAL A 119 2.75 6.49 4.51
CA VAL A 119 2.01 7.00 5.66
C VAL A 119 1.50 5.80 6.47
N SER A 120 1.69 5.83 7.79
CA SER A 120 1.16 4.79 8.69
C SER A 120 -0.37 4.87 8.75
N THR A 121 -1.04 3.81 9.15
CA THR A 121 -2.51 3.80 9.32
C THR A 121 -3.00 4.89 10.27
N LEU A 122 -2.26 5.16 11.35
CA LEU A 122 -2.55 6.26 12.27
C LEU A 122 -2.36 7.63 11.59
N GLY A 123 -1.29 7.80 10.81
CA GLY A 123 -1.08 9.02 10.04
C GLY A 123 -2.18 9.25 9.00
N ALA A 124 -2.65 8.19 8.34
CA ALA A 124 -3.77 8.25 7.41
C ALA A 124 -5.07 8.66 8.09
N PHE A 125 -5.34 8.17 9.30
CA PHE A 125 -6.50 8.58 10.09
C PHE A 125 -6.46 10.07 10.45
N VAL A 126 -5.31 10.58 10.90
CA VAL A 126 -5.14 12.01 11.22
C VAL A 126 -5.31 12.88 9.97
N LEU A 127 -4.71 12.49 8.84
CA LEU A 127 -4.88 13.21 7.57
C LEU A 127 -6.34 13.19 7.09
N ALA A 128 -7.02 12.05 7.23
CA ALA A 128 -8.42 11.90 6.87
C ALA A 128 -9.33 12.79 7.73
N LEU A 129 -9.05 12.90 9.03
CA LEU A 129 -9.77 13.80 9.94
C LEU A 129 -9.57 15.27 9.54
N LEU A 130 -8.32 15.67 9.27
CA LEU A 130 -8.00 17.01 8.81
C LEU A 130 -8.70 17.33 7.48
N LEU A 131 -8.68 16.39 6.53
CA LEU A 131 -9.36 16.51 5.24
C LEU A 131 -10.87 16.70 5.42
N ALA A 132 -11.52 15.86 6.23
CA ALA A 132 -12.94 15.97 6.50
C ALA A 132 -13.29 17.34 7.11
N SER A 133 -12.55 17.76 8.15
CA SER A 133 -12.78 19.06 8.80
C SER A 133 -12.59 20.25 7.84
N VAL A 134 -11.47 20.28 7.09
CA VAL A 134 -11.18 21.37 6.15
C VAL A 134 -12.21 21.41 5.02
N SER A 135 -12.57 20.26 4.46
CA SER A 135 -13.55 20.18 3.37
C SER A 135 -14.95 20.60 3.81
N ILE A 136 -15.42 20.13 4.97
CA ILE A 136 -16.73 20.53 5.52
C ILE A 136 -16.77 22.03 5.75
N GLN A 137 -15.73 22.58 6.41
CA GLN A 137 -15.68 24.00 6.69
C GLN A 137 -15.69 24.82 5.40
N ALA A 138 -14.96 24.39 4.37
CA ALA A 138 -14.96 25.04 3.07
C ALA A 138 -16.33 25.02 2.39
N MET A 139 -17.00 23.86 2.33
CA MET A 139 -18.34 23.72 1.75
C MET A 139 -19.37 24.59 2.48
N LEU A 140 -19.41 24.52 3.82
CA LEU A 140 -20.31 25.34 4.63
C LEU A 140 -20.10 26.84 4.42
N THR A 141 -18.83 27.26 4.33
CA THR A 141 -18.47 28.65 4.09
C THR A 141 -18.95 29.12 2.72
N VAL A 142 -18.72 28.33 1.68
CA VAL A 142 -19.16 28.64 0.31
C VAL A 142 -20.68 28.77 0.23
N THR A 143 -21.42 27.81 0.80
CA THR A 143 -22.89 27.85 0.81
C THR A 143 -23.42 29.05 1.61
N GLY A 144 -22.85 29.32 2.80
CA GLY A 144 -23.25 30.46 3.63
C GLY A 144 -23.06 31.81 2.94
N PHE A 145 -21.96 31.97 2.19
CA PHE A 145 -21.73 33.19 1.40
C PHE A 145 -22.64 33.31 0.17
N HIS A 146 -22.91 32.20 -0.52
CA HIS A 146 -23.73 32.21 -1.73
C HIS A 146 -25.22 32.44 -1.42
N ASP A 147 -25.75 31.70 -0.44
CA ASP A 147 -27.18 31.68 -0.14
C ASP A 147 -27.58 32.70 0.95
N GLY A 148 -26.61 33.40 1.54
CA GLY A 148 -26.84 34.38 2.61
C GLY A 148 -27.34 33.77 3.92
N VAL A 149 -27.15 32.46 4.09
CA VAL A 149 -27.55 31.69 5.28
C VAL A 149 -26.42 31.63 6.31
N PRO A 150 -26.71 31.32 7.59
CA PRO A 150 -25.68 31.11 8.59
C PRO A 150 -24.66 30.04 8.15
N ILE A 151 -23.37 30.34 8.26
CA ILE A 151 -22.29 29.42 7.84
C ILE A 151 -22.33 28.12 8.65
N LEU A 152 -22.69 28.20 9.92
CA LEU A 152 -22.79 27.02 10.78
C LEU A 152 -24.23 26.49 10.79
N PRO A 153 -24.42 25.16 10.77
CA PRO A 153 -25.74 24.58 10.82
C PRO A 153 -26.46 24.95 12.11
N THR A 154 -27.71 25.36 11.98
CA THR A 154 -28.53 25.81 13.12
C THR A 154 -29.43 24.71 13.64
N VAL A 155 -29.74 23.72 12.79
CA VAL A 155 -30.67 22.63 13.10
C VAL A 155 -29.90 21.32 13.28
N TRP A 156 -30.36 20.48 14.21
CA TRP A 156 -29.76 19.15 14.47
C TRP A 156 -29.74 18.23 13.25
N VAL A 157 -30.72 18.36 12.34
CA VAL A 157 -30.80 17.55 11.12
C VAL A 157 -29.64 17.86 10.18
N GLU A 158 -29.30 19.14 10.01
CA GLU A 158 -28.17 19.58 9.18
C GLU A 158 -26.84 19.09 9.77
N TRP A 159 -26.69 19.11 11.10
CA TRP A 159 -25.53 18.54 11.77
C TRP A 159 -25.35 17.04 11.49
N ARG A 160 -26.44 16.27 11.47
CA ARG A 160 -26.37 14.85 11.11
C ARG A 160 -25.82 14.66 9.70
N GLU A 161 -26.27 15.46 8.73
CA GLU A 161 -25.77 15.39 7.35
C GLU A 161 -24.28 15.74 7.27
N VAL A 162 -23.83 16.76 8.01
CA VAL A 162 -22.42 17.13 8.11
C VAL A 162 -21.58 15.97 8.66
N PHE A 163 -22.04 15.30 9.72
CA PHE A 163 -21.34 14.16 10.30
C PHE A 163 -21.32 12.95 9.37
N GLU A 164 -22.41 12.67 8.66
CA GLU A 164 -22.46 11.62 7.64
C GLU A 164 -21.47 11.89 6.51
N TYR A 165 -21.40 13.13 6.03
CA TYR A 165 -20.41 13.55 5.03
C TYR A 165 -18.98 13.39 5.54
N GLY A 166 -18.69 13.87 6.75
CA GLY A 166 -17.37 13.74 7.37
C GLY A 166 -16.94 12.29 7.56
N ALA A 167 -17.86 11.43 8.02
CA ALA A 167 -17.62 10.01 8.17
C ALA A 167 -17.33 9.33 6.83
N SER A 168 -18.07 9.68 5.76
CA SER A 168 -17.85 9.13 4.42
C SER A 168 -16.45 9.45 3.88
N ILE A 169 -16.02 10.72 4.01
CA ILE A 169 -14.69 11.18 3.57
C ILE A 169 -13.59 10.45 4.35
N LEU A 170 -13.77 10.35 5.68
CA LEU A 170 -12.80 9.70 6.55
C LEU A 170 -12.65 8.22 6.22
N LEU A 171 -13.78 7.50 6.12
CA LEU A 171 -13.78 6.07 5.81
C LEU A 171 -13.24 5.79 4.41
N ALA A 172 -13.60 6.59 3.41
CA ALA A 172 -13.09 6.46 2.05
C ALA A 172 -11.57 6.64 2.00
N PHE A 173 -11.03 7.67 2.63
CA PHE A 173 -9.58 7.91 2.66
C PHE A 173 -8.81 6.79 3.35
N VAL A 174 -9.26 6.36 4.54
CA VAL A 174 -8.64 5.28 5.30
C VAL A 174 -8.72 3.96 4.52
N SER A 175 -9.86 3.66 3.91
CA SER A 175 -10.04 2.47 3.07
C SER A 175 -9.11 2.47 1.86
N GLY A 176 -8.96 3.63 1.20
CA GLY A 176 -8.01 3.80 0.11
C GLY A 176 -6.59 3.51 0.54
N ASN A 177 -6.18 4.03 1.71
CA ASN A 177 -4.85 3.79 2.26
C ASN A 177 -4.58 2.31 2.56
N ILE A 178 -5.56 1.61 3.15
CA ILE A 178 -5.50 0.15 3.39
C ILE A 178 -5.41 -0.60 2.06
N LEU A 179 -6.18 -0.21 1.05
CA LEU A 179 -6.12 -0.82 -0.26
C LEU A 179 -4.74 -0.64 -0.90
N GLY A 180 -4.14 0.55 -0.79
CA GLY A 180 -2.78 0.82 -1.24
C GLY A 180 -1.75 -0.06 -0.54
N LEU A 181 -1.87 -0.25 0.78
CA LEU A 181 -1.04 -1.17 1.56
C LEU A 181 -1.11 -2.60 1.03
N VAL A 182 -2.32 -3.10 0.79
CA VAL A 182 -2.53 -4.46 0.28
C VAL A 182 -1.94 -4.62 -1.11
N VAL A 183 -2.23 -3.70 -2.04
CA VAL A 183 -1.80 -3.78 -3.44
C VAL A 183 -0.29 -3.63 -3.59
N PHE A 184 0.34 -2.68 -2.90
CA PHE A 184 1.77 -2.39 -3.13
C PHE A 184 2.72 -3.11 -2.18
N GLN A 185 2.25 -3.64 -1.05
CA GLN A 185 3.12 -4.31 -0.07
C GLN A 185 2.80 -5.78 0.11
N VAL A 186 1.52 -6.14 0.24
CA VAL A 186 1.12 -7.52 0.53
C VAL A 186 1.12 -8.35 -0.74
N LEU A 187 0.48 -7.86 -1.80
CA LEU A 187 0.34 -8.57 -3.07
C LEU A 187 1.70 -8.94 -3.72
N PRO A 188 2.69 -8.05 -3.87
CA PRO A 188 3.99 -8.42 -4.43
C PRO A 188 4.83 -9.30 -3.48
N ARG A 189 4.62 -9.24 -2.16
CA ARG A 189 5.28 -10.19 -1.24
C ARG A 189 4.71 -11.61 -1.37
N VAL A 190 3.41 -11.73 -1.65
CA VAL A 190 2.75 -13.02 -1.86
C VAL A 190 3.08 -13.58 -3.25
N LEU A 191 3.07 -12.73 -4.29
CA LEU A 191 3.38 -13.13 -5.67
C LEU A 191 4.89 -13.34 -5.90
N GLY A 192 5.75 -12.53 -5.27
CA GLY A 192 7.21 -12.62 -5.35
C GLY A 192 7.83 -13.78 -4.55
N GLN A 193 7.02 -14.50 -3.78
CA GLN A 193 7.42 -15.75 -3.11
C GLN A 193 7.37 -16.98 -4.04
N GLY A 194 7.42 -16.78 -5.36
CA GLY A 194 7.55 -17.83 -6.39
C GLY A 194 8.89 -18.58 -6.38
N GLY A 195 9.49 -18.87 -5.23
CA GLY A 195 10.72 -19.67 -5.18
C GLY A 195 11.38 -19.90 -3.82
N LYS A 196 10.95 -19.25 -2.73
CA LYS A 196 11.53 -19.49 -1.39
C LYS A 196 10.44 -19.66 -0.33
N PRO A 197 10.37 -20.83 0.35
CA PRO A 197 9.32 -21.12 1.32
C PRO A 197 9.39 -20.19 2.53
N ASN A 198 8.22 -19.76 2.99
CA ASN A 198 8.04 -18.83 4.11
C ASN A 198 8.59 -19.43 5.42
N ALA A 199 9.29 -18.64 6.24
CA ALA A 199 9.98 -19.11 7.46
C ALA A 199 9.04 -19.80 8.47
N PHE A 200 7.74 -19.48 8.41
CA PHE A 200 6.69 -20.09 9.21
C PHE A 200 6.34 -21.52 8.75
N ALA A 201 6.32 -21.78 7.44
CA ALA A 201 6.10 -23.12 6.89
C ALA A 201 7.26 -24.06 7.23
N PHE A 202 8.49 -23.54 7.25
CA PHE A 202 9.67 -24.28 7.71
C PHE A 202 9.60 -24.64 9.20
N ARG A 203 9.05 -23.73 10.02
CA ARG A 203 8.90 -23.91 11.47
C ARG A 203 7.80 -24.94 11.80
N MET A 204 6.70 -24.96 11.03
CA MET A 204 5.65 -25.98 11.15
C MET A 204 6.11 -27.35 10.66
N ALA A 205 6.87 -27.41 9.56
CA ALA A 205 7.42 -28.67 9.05
C ALA A 205 8.36 -29.34 10.07
N ARG A 206 9.06 -28.54 10.88
CA ARG A 206 9.96 -29.02 11.95
C ARG A 206 9.21 -29.50 13.21
N LEU A 207 7.98 -29.03 13.43
CA LEU A 207 7.13 -29.44 14.55
C LEU A 207 6.33 -30.72 14.26
N LEU A 208 6.12 -31.07 12.99
CA LEU A 208 5.27 -32.17 12.55
C LEU A 208 5.99 -33.51 12.30
N GLY A 209 7.27 -33.67 12.64
CA GLY A 209 7.89 -35.01 12.56
C GLY A 209 9.35 -35.12 12.97
N GLN A 210 9.63 -36.10 13.85
CA GLN A 210 10.97 -36.62 14.13
C GLN A 210 11.58 -37.27 12.88
N HIS A 211 12.83 -36.91 12.58
CA HIS A 211 13.81 -37.59 11.72
C HIS A 211 13.36 -38.02 10.31
N VAL A 212 13.20 -37.06 9.39
CA VAL A 212 13.09 -37.36 7.95
C VAL A 212 13.98 -36.39 7.17
N GLY A 213 14.81 -36.92 6.26
CA GLY A 213 15.85 -36.18 5.52
C GLY A 213 15.35 -34.99 4.68
N GLU A 214 16.22 -34.00 4.49
CA GLU A 214 15.92 -32.66 3.94
C GLU A 214 15.16 -32.67 2.59
N GLU A 215 15.41 -33.66 1.71
CA GLU A 215 14.69 -33.81 0.44
C GLU A 215 13.19 -34.12 0.59
N GLN A 216 12.77 -34.93 1.58
CA GLN A 216 11.37 -35.34 1.75
C GLN A 216 10.51 -34.27 2.44
N LEU A 217 11.12 -33.46 3.32
CA LEU A 217 10.50 -32.27 3.91
C LEU A 217 10.13 -31.23 2.84
N ARG A 218 10.99 -31.02 1.85
CA ARG A 218 10.73 -30.11 0.71
C ARG A 218 9.56 -30.57 -0.17
N ARG A 219 9.24 -31.86 -0.21
CA ARG A 219 8.13 -32.42 -0.99
C ARG A 219 6.79 -32.26 -0.26
N ARG A 220 6.75 -32.50 1.05
CA ARG A 220 5.53 -32.30 1.87
C ARG A 220 5.16 -30.83 2.07
N ALA A 221 6.14 -29.95 2.20
CA ALA A 221 5.91 -28.51 2.28
C ALA A 221 5.21 -27.96 1.03
N ARG A 222 5.53 -28.50 -0.16
CA ARG A 222 4.86 -28.13 -1.42
C ARG A 222 3.37 -28.52 -1.45
N LEU A 223 3.03 -29.72 -0.98
CA LEU A 223 1.63 -30.19 -0.95
C LEU A 223 0.75 -29.37 0.02
N ILE A 224 1.29 -28.99 1.18
CA ILE A 224 0.58 -28.13 2.14
C ILE A 224 0.40 -26.72 1.54
N GLN A 225 1.38 -26.24 0.79
CA GLN A 225 1.36 -24.93 0.15
C GLN A 225 0.37 -24.86 -1.03
N ASP A 226 0.25 -25.90 -1.85
CA ASP A 226 -0.78 -25.99 -2.91
C ASP A 226 -2.20 -25.95 -2.32
N LEU A 227 -2.41 -26.61 -1.17
CA LEU A 227 -3.68 -26.59 -0.46
C LEU A 227 -3.98 -25.20 0.15
N MET A 228 -2.95 -24.50 0.62
CA MET A 228 -3.10 -23.16 1.21
C MET A 228 -3.25 -22.05 0.16
N GLN A 229 -2.65 -22.22 -1.02
CA GLN A 229 -2.78 -21.31 -2.16
C GLN A 229 -4.21 -21.26 -2.72
N THR A 230 -4.96 -22.35 -2.58
CA THR A 230 -6.36 -22.42 -3.04
C THR A 230 -7.35 -21.90 -1.99
N VAL A 231 -7.12 -22.14 -0.69
CA VAL A 231 -8.11 -21.77 0.35
C VAL A 231 -7.92 -20.35 0.92
N GLY A 232 -6.67 -19.87 1.04
CA GLY A 232 -6.36 -18.61 1.73
C GLY A 232 -6.91 -17.33 1.05
N PRO A 233 -6.67 -17.13 -0.26
CA PRO A 233 -7.19 -15.96 -0.98
C PRO A 233 -8.72 -15.97 -1.10
N LEU A 234 -9.32 -17.16 -1.26
CA LEU A 234 -10.77 -17.32 -1.38
C LEU A 234 -11.50 -17.03 -0.07
N ALA A 235 -10.96 -17.43 1.08
CA ALA A 235 -11.57 -17.14 2.38
C ALA A 235 -11.52 -15.64 2.73
N GLY A 236 -10.39 -14.96 2.42
CA GLY A 236 -10.24 -13.52 2.64
C GLY A 236 -11.16 -12.72 1.73
N VAL A 237 -11.18 -13.01 0.43
CA VAL A 237 -12.05 -12.34 -0.55
C VAL A 237 -13.52 -12.61 -0.25
N ALA A 238 -13.91 -13.83 0.12
CA ALA A 238 -15.28 -14.15 0.50
C ALA A 238 -15.71 -13.42 1.78
N ALA A 239 -14.85 -13.31 2.80
CA ALA A 239 -15.16 -12.60 4.03
C ALA A 239 -15.36 -11.10 3.80
N THR A 240 -14.51 -10.45 2.99
CA THR A 240 -14.68 -9.02 2.65
C THR A 240 -15.79 -8.76 1.63
N ALA A 241 -16.04 -9.66 0.69
CA ALA A 241 -17.12 -9.53 -0.27
C ALA A 241 -18.49 -9.68 0.39
N VAL A 242 -18.65 -10.67 1.28
CA VAL A 242 -19.89 -10.85 2.06
C VAL A 242 -20.12 -9.66 3.00
N GLY A 243 -19.07 -9.14 3.65
CA GLY A 243 -19.16 -7.94 4.49
C GLY A 243 -19.54 -6.67 3.72
N SER A 244 -18.95 -6.46 2.53
CA SER A 244 -19.22 -5.28 1.69
C SER A 244 -20.60 -5.34 1.01
N ILE A 245 -21.06 -6.53 0.63
CA ILE A 245 -22.39 -6.73 0.05
C ILE A 245 -23.46 -6.60 1.15
N TYR A 246 -23.24 -7.14 2.35
CA TYR A 246 -24.20 -7.00 3.45
C TYR A 246 -24.32 -5.54 3.93
N ALA A 247 -23.21 -4.80 4.00
CA ALA A 247 -23.23 -3.38 4.34
C ALA A 247 -23.86 -2.51 3.23
N GLY A 248 -23.63 -2.84 1.95
CA GLY A 248 -24.18 -2.09 0.82
C GLY A 248 -25.65 -2.35 0.53
N LEU A 249 -26.13 -3.59 0.70
CA LEU A 249 -27.51 -3.97 0.38
C LEU A 249 -28.51 -3.50 1.43
N LYS A 250 -28.09 -3.35 2.70
CA LYS A 250 -28.94 -2.81 3.77
C LYS A 250 -29.22 -1.31 3.59
N GLY A 251 -28.26 -0.53 3.06
CA GLY A 251 -28.45 0.89 2.76
C GLY A 251 -29.38 1.19 1.57
N LEU A 252 -29.74 0.17 0.79
CA LEU A 252 -30.63 0.28 -0.38
C LEU A 252 -32.08 -0.13 -0.10
N LEU A 253 -32.37 -0.76 1.05
CA LEU A 253 -33.69 -1.30 1.38
C LEU A 253 -34.37 -0.70 2.62
N GLY A 254 -33.76 0.30 3.28
CA GLY A 254 -34.36 1.04 4.41
C GLY A 254 -33.51 1.06 5.67
#